data_AF-A0AAP0M6N7-F1
#
_entry.id   AF-A0AAP0M6N7-F1
#
_cell.length_a   1.000
_cell.length_b   1.000
_cell.length_c   1.000
_cell.angle_alpha   90.00
_cell.angle_beta   90.00
_cell.angle_gamma   90.00
#
_symmetry.space_group_name_H-M   'P 1'
#
loop_
_entity.id
_entity.type
_entity.pdbx_description
1 polymer ?
#
loop_
_entity_poly.entity_id
_entity_poly.type
_entity_poly.pdbx_seq_one_letter_code
_entity_poly.pdbx_strand_id
1 'polypeptide(L)'
;MFPGICFAIFFVLNALIWGEKSSGAVPFGTMFALVFLWFGISVPLVFVGSYIGFRKPAIEDPVKTNKIPRQIPEQPWYMNPIFSILIGGILPFGAIFIELFFILTSIWLHQFYYLFGFLLLVFLILIVTCAEITIVLYYFQLNIIFGFKKLK
;
A
#
# COMPACT_ATOMS: atom_id res chain seq x y z
N MET A 1 11.03 5.27 -0.04
CA MET A 1 10.91 6.01 1.23
C MET A 1 10.72 5.08 2.41
N PHE A 2 9.68 4.23 2.42
CA PHE A 2 9.39 3.31 3.52
C PHE A 2 10.56 2.39 3.95
N PRO A 3 11.26 1.66 3.06
CA PRO A 3 12.32 0.75 3.51
C PRO A 3 13.56 1.49 4.05
N GLY A 4 13.85 2.68 3.54
CA GLY A 4 14.96 3.51 4.02
C GLY A 4 14.72 4.05 5.43
N ILE A 5 13.47 4.42 5.75
CA ILE A 5 13.09 4.87 7.10
C ILE A 5 13.18 3.69 8.08
N CYS A 6 12.67 2.52 7.71
CA CYS A 6 12.79 1.31 8.53
C CYS A 6 14.26 0.94 8.79
N PHE A 7 15.11 0.99 7.77
CA PHE A 7 16.54 0.72 7.92
C PHE A 7 17.22 1.74 8.84
N ALA A 8 16.89 3.04 8.74
CA ALA A 8 17.43 4.06 9.62
C ALA A 8 17.06 3.83 11.08
N ILE A 9 15.78 3.54 11.36
CA ILE A 9 15.31 3.20 12.72
C ILE A 9 16.03 1.95 13.25
N PHE A 10 16.09 0.90 12.43
CA PHE A 10 16.80 -0.34 12.76
C PHE A 10 18.28 -0.09 13.07
N PHE A 11 18.96 0.74 12.27
CA PHE A 11 20.36 1.08 12.46
C PHE A 11 20.60 1.81 13.80
N VAL A 12 19.78 2.81 14.12
CA VAL A 12 19.88 3.54 15.40
C VAL A 12 19.65 2.59 16.58
N LEU A 13 18.59 1.78 16.53
CA LEU A 13 18.31 0.80 17.58
C LEU A 13 19.46 -0.21 17.74
N ASN A 14 20.00 -0.71 16.63
CA ASN A 14 21.11 -1.67 16.69
C ASN A 14 22.41 -1.03 17.20
N ALA A 15 22.65 0.25 16.93
CA ALA A 15 23.77 0.99 17.49
C ALA A 15 23.69 1.13 19.03
N LEU A 16 22.47 1.34 19.58
CA LEU A 16 22.25 1.36 21.02
C LEU A 16 22.51 -0.02 21.64
N ILE A 17 22.02 -1.09 21.01
CA ILE A 17 22.20 -2.48 21.46
C ILE A 17 23.68 -2.89 21.44
N TRP A 18 24.47 -2.40 20.47
CA TRP A 18 25.93 -2.56 20.47
C TRP A 18 26.62 -1.89 21.66
N GLY A 19 26.15 -0.70 22.08
CA GLY A 19 26.65 0.00 23.26
C GLY A 19 26.51 -0.83 24.55
N GLU A 20 25.37 -1.53 24.68
CA GLU A 20 25.06 -2.41 25.81
C GLU A 20 25.74 -3.80 25.72
N LYS A 21 26.56 -4.06 24.68
CA LYS A 21 27.21 -5.36 24.43
C LYS A 21 26.24 -6.56 24.44
N SER A 22 25.00 -6.34 24.04
CA SER A 22 23.98 -7.38 24.03
C SER A 22 24.23 -8.40 22.91
N SER A 23 23.97 -9.68 23.19
CA SER A 23 24.05 -10.78 22.22
C SER A 23 22.98 -10.69 21.11
N GLY A 24 21.98 -9.82 21.27
CA GLY A 24 20.99 -9.50 20.25
C GLY A 24 21.46 -8.49 19.19
N ALA A 25 22.69 -7.97 19.30
CA ALA A 25 23.20 -7.01 18.34
C ALA A 25 23.52 -7.66 17.00
N VAL A 26 22.94 -7.13 15.93
CA VAL A 26 23.18 -7.61 14.57
C VAL A 26 24.58 -7.19 14.12
N PRO A 27 25.44 -8.12 13.68
CA PRO A 27 26.82 -7.80 13.28
C PRO A 27 26.89 -6.93 12.03
N PHE A 28 27.99 -6.19 11.84
CA PHE A 28 28.11 -5.23 10.75
C PHE A 28 28.00 -5.89 9.36
N GLY A 29 28.50 -7.12 9.20
CA GLY A 29 28.40 -7.88 7.95
C GLY A 29 26.96 -8.17 7.52
N THR A 30 26.06 -8.49 8.46
CA THR A 30 24.65 -8.74 8.13
C THR A 30 23.91 -7.45 7.81
N MET A 31 24.28 -6.30 8.41
CA MET A 31 23.75 -5.00 7.98
C MET A 31 24.07 -4.71 6.52
N PHE A 32 25.32 -4.95 6.11
CA PHE A 32 25.75 -4.76 4.72
C PHE A 32 25.00 -5.70 3.78
N ALA A 33 24.82 -6.97 4.18
CA ALA A 33 24.03 -7.93 3.42
C ALA A 33 22.57 -7.51 3.26
N LEU A 34 21.93 -6.93 4.30
CA LEU A 34 20.56 -6.40 4.22
C LEU A 34 20.44 -5.25 3.23
N VAL A 35 21.40 -4.32 3.23
CA VAL A 35 21.44 -3.21 2.25
C VAL A 35 21.61 -3.76 0.83
N PHE A 36 22.54 -4.69 0.62
CA PHE A 36 22.78 -5.32 -0.67
C PHE A 36 21.56 -6.09 -1.18
N LEU A 37 20.89 -6.85 -0.31
CA LEU A 37 19.66 -7.56 -0.65
C LEU A 37 18.56 -6.58 -1.04
N TRP A 38 18.40 -5.50 -0.27
CA TRP A 38 17.38 -4.48 -0.54
C TRP A 38 17.59 -3.80 -1.90
N PHE A 39 18.79 -3.28 -2.18
CA PHE A 39 19.09 -2.68 -3.49
C PHE A 39 19.12 -3.71 -4.61
N GLY A 40 19.66 -4.90 -4.34
CA GLY A 40 19.78 -6.00 -5.29
C GLY A 40 18.43 -6.53 -5.80
N ILE A 41 17.36 -6.39 -5.02
CA ILE A 41 16.00 -6.70 -5.49
C ILE A 41 15.32 -5.45 -6.07
N SER A 42 15.40 -4.31 -5.38
CA SER A 42 14.62 -3.11 -5.76
C SER A 42 15.08 -2.51 -7.08
N VAL A 43 16.40 -2.39 -7.30
CA VAL A 43 16.97 -1.76 -8.50
C VAL A 43 16.60 -2.52 -9.78
N PRO A 44 16.84 -3.84 -9.90
CA PRO A 44 16.44 -4.56 -11.10
C PRO A 44 14.93 -4.58 -11.29
N LEU A 45 14.13 -4.65 -10.21
CA LEU A 45 12.67 -4.62 -10.33
C LEU A 45 12.17 -3.29 -10.92
N VAL A 46 12.73 -2.15 -10.48
CA VAL A 46 12.43 -0.82 -11.03
C VAL A 46 12.92 -0.71 -12.48
N PHE A 47 14.09 -1.25 -12.79
CA PHE A 47 14.62 -1.24 -14.16
C PHE A 47 13.76 -2.07 -15.11
N VAL A 48 13.33 -3.27 -14.70
CA VAL A 48 12.41 -4.12 -15.47
C VAL A 48 11.06 -3.43 -15.64
N GLY A 49 10.50 -2.86 -14.56
CA GLY A 49 9.22 -2.14 -14.62
C GLY A 49 9.27 -0.93 -15.57
N SER A 50 10.34 -0.13 -15.49
CA SER A 50 10.53 1.02 -16.38
C SER A 50 10.78 0.58 -17.83
N TYR A 51 11.61 -0.43 -18.07
CA TYR A 51 11.85 -0.98 -19.42
C TYR A 51 10.56 -1.45 -20.09
N ILE A 52 9.70 -2.18 -19.36
CA ILE A 52 8.39 -2.60 -19.87
C ILE A 52 7.48 -1.38 -20.08
N GLY A 53 7.50 -0.42 -19.16
CA GLY A 53 6.72 0.82 -19.25
C GLY A 53 7.04 1.65 -20.49
N PHE A 54 8.32 1.87 -20.79
CA PHE A 54 8.77 2.64 -21.95
C PHE A 54 8.50 1.97 -23.29
N ARG A 55 8.34 0.65 -23.32
CA ARG A 55 7.97 -0.10 -24.53
C ARG A 55 6.48 -0.06 -24.83
N LYS A 56 5.63 0.34 -23.87
CA LYS A 56 4.21 0.52 -24.15
C LYS A 56 3.99 1.83 -24.91
N PRO A 57 3.15 1.83 -25.96
CA PRO A 57 2.79 3.07 -26.63
C PRO A 57 2.15 4.04 -25.63
N ALA A 58 2.35 5.34 -25.85
CA ALA A 58 1.65 6.35 -25.08
C ALA A 58 0.15 6.09 -25.16
N ILE A 59 -0.54 6.11 -24.01
CA ILE A 59 -1.99 5.98 -23.98
C ILE A 59 -2.55 7.19 -24.73
N GLU A 60 -3.12 6.94 -25.90
CA GLU A 60 -3.85 7.96 -26.65
C GLU A 60 -5.14 8.29 -25.89
N ASP A 61 -5.45 9.59 -25.80
CA ASP A 61 -6.69 10.02 -25.18
C ASP A 61 -7.88 9.39 -25.92
N PRO A 62 -8.77 8.67 -25.22
CA PRO A 62 -9.85 7.91 -25.86
C PRO A 62 -10.87 8.82 -26.58
N VAL A 63 -10.77 10.14 -26.40
CA VAL A 63 -11.66 11.13 -26.99
C VAL A 63 -10.91 12.43 -27.29
N LYS A 64 -11.32 13.12 -28.36
CA LYS A 64 -10.86 14.49 -28.64
C LYS A 64 -11.31 15.42 -27.51
N THR A 65 -10.36 16.12 -26.89
CA THR A 65 -10.65 17.09 -25.83
C THR A 65 -11.38 18.30 -26.41
N ASN A 66 -12.51 18.68 -25.82
CA ASN A 66 -13.20 19.91 -26.16
C ASN A 66 -12.50 21.10 -25.48
N LYS A 67 -12.34 22.23 -26.19
CA LYS A 67 -11.70 23.45 -25.64
C LYS A 67 -12.55 24.17 -24.58
N ILE A 68 -13.84 23.86 -24.52
CA ILE A 68 -14.77 24.41 -23.52
C ILE A 68 -14.78 23.47 -22.30
N PRO A 69 -14.35 23.93 -21.10
CA PRO A 69 -14.37 23.12 -19.90
C PRO A 69 -15.81 22.75 -19.56
N ARG A 70 -16.06 21.45 -19.35
CA ARG A 70 -17.37 20.97 -18.92
C ARG A 70 -17.60 21.39 -17.47
N GLN A 71 -18.77 21.95 -17.16
CA GLN A 71 -19.16 22.22 -15.79
C GLN A 71 -19.31 20.89 -15.03
N ILE A 72 -18.66 20.79 -13.87
CA ILE A 72 -18.74 19.63 -12.98
C ILE A 72 -19.99 19.82 -12.11
N PRO A 73 -20.94 18.87 -12.10
CA PRO A 73 -22.12 18.96 -11.26
C PRO A 73 -21.73 18.91 -9.78
N GLU A 74 -22.54 19.52 -8.92
CA GLU A 74 -22.36 19.41 -7.47
C GLU A 74 -22.47 17.94 -7.05
N GLN A 75 -21.45 17.45 -6.34
CA GLN A 75 -21.40 16.07 -5.90
C GLN A 75 -22.24 15.89 -4.63
N PRO A 76 -22.97 14.77 -4.50
CA PRO A 76 -23.72 14.47 -3.29
C PRO A 76 -22.78 14.26 -2.09
N TRP A 77 -23.28 14.54 -0.88
CA TRP A 77 -22.51 14.53 0.37
C TRP A 77 -21.73 13.22 0.65
N TYR A 78 -22.29 12.08 0.29
CA TYR A 78 -21.67 10.75 0.49
C TYR A 78 -20.49 10.48 -0.46
N MET A 79 -20.29 11.30 -1.48
CA MET A 79 -19.12 11.24 -2.37
C MET A 79 -17.97 12.14 -1.91
N ASN A 80 -18.11 12.80 -0.76
CA ASN A 80 -17.00 13.55 -0.19
C ASN A 80 -15.80 12.59 0.04
N PRO A 81 -14.57 12.96 -0.36
CA PRO A 81 -13.40 12.10 -0.25
C PRO A 81 -13.21 11.51 1.14
N ILE A 82 -13.48 12.29 2.19
CA ILE A 82 -13.35 11.83 3.58
C ILE A 82 -14.31 10.68 3.88
N PHE A 83 -15.58 10.81 3.47
CA PHE A 83 -16.59 9.78 3.70
C PHE A 83 -16.30 8.51 2.88
N SER A 84 -15.89 8.69 1.62
CA SER A 84 -15.55 7.58 0.73
C SER A 84 -14.33 6.78 1.22
N ILE A 85 -13.32 7.47 1.76
CA ILE A 85 -12.13 6.83 2.36
C ILE A 85 -12.54 6.03 3.60
N LEU A 86 -13.35 6.60 4.48
CA LEU A 86 -13.78 5.91 5.71
C LEU A 86 -14.60 4.66 5.40
N ILE A 87 -15.62 4.77 4.54
CA ILE A 87 -16.48 3.63 4.19
C ILE A 87 -15.71 2.58 3.38
N GLY A 88 -14.89 3.01 2.41
CA GLY A 88 -14.06 2.10 1.63
C GLY A 88 -13.05 1.34 2.47
N GLY A 89 -12.49 1.99 3.50
CA GLY A 89 -11.47 1.39 4.38
C GLY A 89 -11.99 0.32 5.33
N ILE A 90 -13.30 0.27 5.63
CA ILE A 90 -13.87 -0.68 6.61
C ILE A 90 -13.66 -2.13 6.16
N LEU A 91 -13.82 -2.43 4.88
CA LEU A 91 -13.71 -3.79 4.35
C LEU A 91 -12.27 -4.34 4.39
N PRO A 92 -11.27 -3.62 3.84
CA PRO A 92 -9.87 -4.01 4.00
C PRO A 92 -9.41 -4.06 5.46
N PHE A 93 -9.91 -3.15 6.32
CA PHE A 93 -9.63 -3.18 7.75
C PHE A 93 -10.19 -4.46 8.40
N GLY A 94 -11.44 -4.81 8.10
CA GLY A 94 -12.05 -6.05 8.58
C GLY A 94 -11.29 -7.30 8.16
N ALA A 95 -10.77 -7.33 6.92
CA ALA A 95 -10.01 -8.45 6.39
C ALA A 95 -8.72 -8.74 7.18
N ILE A 96 -8.05 -7.69 7.70
CA ILE A 96 -6.80 -7.83 8.47
C ILE A 96 -6.99 -7.75 9.99
N PHE A 97 -8.17 -7.34 10.46
CA PHE A 97 -8.42 -7.02 11.87
C PHE A 97 -8.03 -8.13 12.85
N ILE A 98 -8.45 -9.37 12.56
CA ILE A 98 -8.18 -10.53 13.41
C ILE A 98 -6.67 -10.82 13.50
N GLU A 99 -5.95 -10.65 12.39
CA GLU A 99 -4.51 -10.86 12.37
C GLU A 99 -3.75 -9.78 13.14
N LEU A 100 -4.15 -8.52 13.00
CA LEU A 100 -3.58 -7.44 13.80
C LEU A 100 -3.79 -7.69 15.31
N PHE A 101 -4.97 -8.21 15.69
CA PHE A 101 -5.24 -8.57 17.08
C PHE A 101 -4.32 -9.69 17.58
N PHE A 102 -4.10 -10.74 16.80
CA PHE A 102 -3.19 -11.83 17.18
C PHE A 102 -1.73 -11.38 17.26
N ILE A 103 -1.28 -10.54 16.33
CA ILE A 103 0.07 -9.98 16.35
C ILE A 103 0.26 -9.11 17.59
N LEU A 104 -0.67 -8.18 17.86
CA LEU A 104 -0.60 -7.31 19.02
C LEU A 104 -0.62 -8.10 20.34
N THR A 105 -1.47 -9.12 20.42
CA THR A 105 -1.52 -10.02 21.59
C THR A 105 -0.21 -10.79 21.77
N SER A 106 0.39 -11.27 20.66
CA SER A 106 1.68 -11.98 20.71
C SER A 106 2.81 -11.05 21.21
N ILE A 107 2.83 -9.80 20.74
CA ILE A 107 3.77 -8.77 21.21
C ILE A 107 3.55 -8.48 22.70
N TRP A 108 2.30 -8.32 23.14
CA TRP A 108 1.96 -8.04 24.53
C TRP A 108 2.37 -9.18 25.47
N LEU A 109 2.26 -10.43 25.02
CA LEU A 109 2.63 -11.62 25.79
C LEU A 109 4.12 -12.01 25.62
N HIS A 110 4.90 -11.21 24.88
CA HIS A 110 6.29 -11.51 24.52
C HIS A 110 6.49 -12.91 23.91
N GLN A 111 5.49 -13.38 23.15
CA GLN A 111 5.52 -14.66 22.45
C GLN A 111 5.83 -14.46 20.96
N PHE A 112 6.49 -15.44 20.36
CA PHE A 112 6.69 -15.45 18.91
C PHE A 112 5.37 -15.77 18.19
N TYR A 113 5.05 -14.98 17.17
CA TYR A 113 3.92 -15.23 16.29
C TYR A 113 4.32 -16.28 15.24
N TYR A 114 3.77 -17.49 15.34
CA TYR A 114 4.17 -18.64 14.51
C TYR A 114 3.36 -18.80 13.20
N LEU A 115 2.26 -18.06 13.02
CA LEU A 115 1.34 -18.22 11.90
C LEU A 115 1.71 -17.39 10.65
N PHE A 116 2.99 -17.27 10.32
CA PHE A 116 3.46 -16.49 9.16
C PHE A 116 2.83 -16.89 7.82
N GLY A 117 2.51 -18.17 7.62
CA GLY A 117 1.82 -18.63 6.41
C GLY A 117 0.37 -18.12 6.31
N PHE A 118 -0.32 -17.99 7.44
CA PHE A 118 -1.67 -17.42 7.49
C PHE A 118 -1.64 -15.91 7.24
N LEU A 119 -0.64 -15.22 7.79
CA LEU A 119 -0.40 -13.80 7.53
C LEU A 119 -0.24 -13.51 6.02
N LEU A 120 0.49 -14.37 5.28
CA LEU A 120 0.64 -14.25 3.83
C LEU A 120 -0.71 -14.38 3.10
N LEU A 121 -1.54 -15.33 3.51
CA LEU A 121 -2.87 -15.54 2.94
C LEU A 121 -3.76 -14.30 3.17
N VAL A 122 -3.79 -13.79 4.41
CA VAL A 122 -4.57 -12.59 4.75
C VAL A 122 -4.04 -11.37 3.99
N PHE A 123 -2.73 -11.26 3.79
CA PHE A 123 -2.13 -10.21 2.96
C PHE A 123 -2.60 -10.29 1.49
N LEU A 124 -2.73 -11.49 0.91
CA LEU A 124 -3.29 -11.64 -0.43
C LEU A 124 -4.76 -11.25 -0.48
N ILE A 125 -5.56 -11.64 0.51
CA ILE A 125 -6.97 -11.21 0.63
C ILE A 125 -7.05 -9.68 0.75
N LEU A 126 -6.15 -9.06 1.52
CA LEU A 126 -6.08 -7.60 1.63
C LEU A 126 -5.82 -6.93 0.28
N ILE A 127 -4.91 -7.47 -0.54
CA ILE A 127 -4.65 -6.92 -1.88
C ILE A 127 -5.91 -7.01 -2.76
N VAL A 128 -6.58 -8.17 -2.76
CA VAL A 128 -7.79 -8.39 -3.56
C VAL A 128 -8.92 -7.46 -3.10
N THR A 129 -9.20 -7.40 -1.80
CA THR A 129 -10.24 -6.52 -1.24
C THR A 129 -9.95 -5.04 -1.47
N CYS A 130 -8.70 -4.59 -1.35
CA CYS A 130 -8.30 -3.23 -1.70
C CYS A 130 -8.56 -2.92 -3.19
N ALA A 131 -8.25 -3.87 -4.08
CA ALA A 131 -8.49 -3.71 -5.51
C ALA A 131 -10.00 -3.66 -5.83
N GLU A 132 -10.79 -4.55 -5.25
CA GLU A 132 -12.25 -4.60 -5.40
C GLU A 132 -12.90 -3.29 -4.96
N ILE A 133 -12.57 -2.80 -3.75
CA ILE A 133 -13.13 -1.55 -3.24
C ILE A 133 -12.72 -0.36 -4.08
N THR A 134 -11.47 -0.31 -4.55
CA THR A 134 -11.00 0.75 -5.44
C THR A 134 -11.82 0.77 -6.74
N ILE A 135 -12.03 -0.39 -7.38
CA ILE A 135 -12.81 -0.49 -8.61
C ILE A 135 -14.26 -0.07 -8.38
N VAL A 136 -14.88 -0.55 -7.30
CA VAL A 136 -16.29 -0.24 -6.96
C VAL A 136 -16.49 1.25 -6.69
N LEU A 137 -15.63 1.86 -5.87
CA LEU A 137 -15.70 3.30 -5.57
C LEU A 137 -15.46 4.15 -6.82
N TYR A 138 -14.47 3.81 -7.64
CA TYR A 138 -14.25 4.50 -8.92
C TYR A 138 -15.45 4.39 -9.84
N TYR A 139 -16.05 3.20 -9.95
CA TYR A 139 -17.23 2.99 -10.78
C TYR A 139 -18.41 3.84 -10.29
N PHE A 140 -18.68 3.86 -8.99
CA PHE A 140 -19.74 4.69 -8.43
C PHE A 140 -19.48 6.19 -8.65
N GLN A 141 -18.25 6.65 -8.44
CA GLN A 141 -17.87 8.04 -8.68
C GLN A 141 -18.05 8.43 -10.15
N LEU A 142 -17.60 7.57 -11.07
CA LEU A 142 -17.76 7.79 -12.51
C LEU A 142 -19.23 7.79 -12.93
N ASN A 143 -20.01 6.82 -12.44
CA ASN A 143 -21.43 6.70 -12.77
C ASN A 143 -22.21 7.94 -12.33
N ILE A 144 -21.97 8.48 -11.14
CA ILE A 144 -22.66 9.71 -10.70
C ILE A 144 -22.28 10.91 -11.58
N ILE A 145 -21.00 11.07 -11.89
CA ILE A 145 -20.53 12.18 -12.73
C ILE A 145 -21.12 12.13 -14.15
N PHE A 146 -21.26 10.94 -14.75
CA PHE A 146 -21.80 10.77 -16.10
C PHE A 146 -23.32 10.56 -16.15
N GLY A 147 -23.92 10.00 -15.11
CA GLY A 147 -25.36 9.71 -14.98
C GLY A 147 -26.20 10.98 -14.82
N PHE A 148 -25.71 11.98 -14.07
CA PHE A 148 -26.34 13.29 -13.97
C PHE A 148 -26.42 14.04 -15.31
N LYS A 149 -25.59 13.67 -16.30
CA LYS A 149 -25.60 14.25 -17.65
C LYS A 149 -26.66 13.69 -18.58
N LYS A 150 -27.27 12.54 -18.27
CA LYS A 150 -28.30 11.92 -19.11
C LYS A 150 -29.72 12.38 -18.76
N LEU A 151 -29.89 13.04 -17.61
CA LEU A 151 -31.18 13.47 -17.05
C LEU A 151 -31.43 14.99 -17.20
N LYS A 152 -30.51 15.73 -17.81
CA LYS A 152 -30.66 17.14 -18.22
C LYS A 152 -30.39 17.25 -19.71
#